data_AF-A0A1G4INQ6-F1
#
_entry.id   AF-A0A1G4INQ6-F1
#
_cell.length_a   1.000
_cell.length_b   1.000
_cell.length_c   1.000
_cell.angle_alpha   90.00
_cell.angle_beta   90.00
_cell.angle_gamma   90.00
#
_symmetry.space_group_name_H-M   'P 1'
#
loop_
_entity.id
_entity.type
_entity.pdbx_description
1 polymer ?
#
loop_
_entity_poly.entity_id
_entity_poly.type
_entity_poly.pdbx_seq_one_letter_code
_entity_poly.pdbx_strand_id
1 'polypeptide(L)'
;MSEEHHIDYSQLLSQLLDEKGELNDTITSFLYHLFPEELFVRAMSLLDSNDMFIYVYDKLQTESKHIKSISTEPDEPEAREALSGTSNEMLKTSEAAESRPDAGANSKDIAHLLYEGREAPLNRLIVKPETPESPPICVDLDHWFCSCEEYNCQFRSNLLNVPEQPAGPVDLEESSLYSRAIVEHELKSQAPHSDRFAQVKSLHLQFQRYFRHELAMCPHLLAFAILLQTSSAILMYFTHTNATVYLITVQNLDEWLKLHLNVIQ
;
A
#
# COMPACT_ATOMS: atom_id res chain seq x y z
N MET A 1 34.53 -15.15 6.36
CA MET A 1 33.14 -14.68 6.37
C MET A 1 33.20 -13.21 6.09
N SER A 2 33.08 -12.86 4.82
CA SER A 2 33.07 -11.47 4.37
C SER A 2 31.82 -10.85 4.95
N GLU A 3 31.93 -9.74 5.68
CA GLU A 3 30.77 -8.92 6.01
C GLU A 3 30.15 -8.50 4.68
N GLU A 4 29.05 -9.15 4.28
CA GLU A 4 28.26 -8.69 3.15
C GLU A 4 27.78 -7.28 3.49
N HIS A 5 28.21 -6.31 2.68
CA HIS A 5 27.79 -4.92 2.82
C HIS A 5 26.28 -4.85 2.56
N HIS A 6 25.49 -4.97 3.63
CA HIS A 6 24.07 -4.74 3.60
C HIS A 6 23.82 -3.23 3.46
N ILE A 7 23.17 -2.84 2.36
CA ILE A 7 22.73 -1.47 2.11
C ILE A 7 21.32 -1.35 2.69
N ASP A 8 21.10 -0.40 3.61
CA ASP A 8 19.77 -0.07 4.10
C ASP A 8 19.04 0.78 3.03
N TYR A 9 18.21 0.12 2.23
CA TYR A 9 17.50 0.75 1.11
C TYR A 9 16.41 1.70 1.61
N SER A 10 15.71 1.37 2.70
CA SER A 10 14.76 2.30 3.32
C SER A 10 15.41 3.62 3.70
N GLN A 11 16.57 3.59 4.35
CA GLN A 11 17.30 4.80 4.73
C GLN A 11 17.81 5.55 3.50
N LEU A 12 18.40 4.86 2.53
CA LEU A 12 18.89 5.50 1.31
C LEU A 12 17.77 6.19 0.54
N LEU A 13 16.67 5.48 0.29
CA LEU A 13 15.53 6.02 -0.45
C LEU A 13 14.81 7.11 0.33
N SER A 14 14.86 7.12 1.68
CA SER A 14 14.31 8.21 2.49
C SER A 14 15.00 9.56 2.23
N GLN A 15 16.25 9.55 1.75
CA GLN A 15 17.01 10.75 1.40
C GLN A 15 16.69 11.29 -0.01
N LEU A 16 15.72 10.67 -0.70
CA LEU A 16 15.23 11.17 -1.99
C LEU A 16 14.63 12.57 -1.85
N LEU A 17 14.12 12.92 -0.67
CA LEU A 17 13.75 14.29 -0.32
C LEU A 17 14.85 14.96 0.51
N ASP A 18 15.15 16.20 0.18
CA ASP A 18 16.06 17.04 0.97
C ASP A 18 15.36 17.63 2.21
N GLU A 19 16.10 18.39 3.03
CA GLU A 19 15.58 19.05 4.23
C GLU A 19 14.48 20.09 3.92
N LYS A 20 14.37 20.53 2.66
CA LYS A 20 13.35 21.49 2.20
C LYS A 20 12.10 20.78 1.67
N GLY A 21 12.12 19.46 1.54
CA GLY A 21 11.04 18.67 0.98
C GLY A 21 11.00 18.69 -0.55
N GLU A 22 12.12 19.03 -1.20
CA GLU A 22 12.30 18.92 -2.65
C GLU A 22 13.07 17.64 -3.01
N LEU A 23 12.96 17.19 -4.26
CA LEU A 23 13.72 16.03 -4.73
C LEU A 23 15.24 16.33 -4.70
N ASN A 24 16.00 15.45 -4.07
CA ASN A 24 17.44 15.56 -3.96
C ASN A 24 18.10 15.03 -5.24
N ASP A 25 18.54 15.93 -6.11
CA ASP A 25 19.18 15.58 -7.39
C ASP A 25 20.41 14.68 -7.24
N THR A 26 21.18 14.83 -6.15
CA THR A 26 22.39 14.04 -5.91
C THR A 26 22.04 12.59 -5.61
N ILE A 27 21.06 12.38 -4.72
CA ILE A 27 20.58 11.04 -4.37
C ILE A 27 19.85 10.43 -5.57
N THR A 28 19.03 11.20 -6.27
CA THR A 28 18.33 10.77 -7.50
C THR A 28 19.32 10.27 -8.55
N SER A 29 20.40 11.03 -8.80
CA SER A 29 21.47 10.65 -9.73
C SER A 29 22.18 9.36 -9.30
N PHE A 30 22.43 9.18 -8.00
CA PHE A 30 23.00 7.95 -7.48
C PHE A 30 22.07 6.75 -7.68
N LEU A 31 20.78 6.91 -7.39
CA LEU A 31 19.77 5.85 -7.53
C LEU A 31 19.57 5.42 -8.99
N TYR A 32 19.75 6.32 -9.97
CA TYR A 32 19.76 5.94 -11.40
C TYR A 32 20.86 4.95 -11.75
N HIS A 33 21.99 4.98 -11.03
CA HIS A 33 23.10 4.05 -11.25
C HIS A 33 23.00 2.79 -10.38
N LEU A 34 22.25 2.85 -9.27
CA LEU A 34 22.13 1.74 -8.33
C LEU A 34 21.19 0.64 -8.84
N PHE A 35 20.06 1.01 -9.45
CA PHE A 35 19.08 0.05 -9.94
C PHE A 35 19.32 -0.28 -11.43
N PRO A 36 19.33 -1.57 -11.82
CA PRO A 36 19.57 -1.98 -13.20
C PRO A 36 18.39 -1.63 -14.13
N GLU A 37 18.58 -1.80 -15.43
CA GLU A 37 17.51 -1.74 -16.45
C GLU A 37 16.62 -0.48 -16.39
N GLU A 38 17.21 0.65 -16.02
CA GLU A 38 16.50 1.94 -15.89
C GLU A 38 15.29 1.85 -14.92
N LEU A 39 15.30 0.89 -14.00
CA LEU A 39 14.15 0.55 -13.16
C LEU A 39 13.77 1.73 -12.27
N PHE A 40 14.75 2.47 -11.75
CA PHE A 40 14.49 3.69 -10.99
C PHE A 40 13.90 4.82 -11.86
N VAL A 41 14.34 5.00 -13.11
CA VAL A 41 13.75 5.98 -14.03
C VAL A 41 12.28 5.65 -14.29
N ARG A 42 11.98 4.38 -14.55
CA ARG A 42 10.62 3.89 -14.80
C ARG A 42 9.73 4.03 -13.55
N ALA A 43 10.26 3.74 -12.37
CA ALA A 43 9.55 3.93 -11.11
C ALA A 43 9.24 5.41 -10.83
N MET A 44 10.20 6.32 -11.05
CA MET A 44 9.97 7.76 -10.91
C MET A 44 8.96 8.28 -11.93
N SER A 45 9.05 7.81 -13.18
CA SER A 45 8.06 8.16 -14.22
C SER A 45 6.65 7.75 -13.82
N LEU A 46 6.52 6.58 -13.21
CA LEU A 46 5.23 6.08 -12.70
C LEU A 46 4.72 6.90 -11.50
N LEU A 47 5.60 7.31 -10.60
CA LEU A 47 5.25 8.20 -9.49
C LEU A 47 4.71 9.55 -9.96
N ASP A 48 5.14 10.02 -11.13
CA ASP A 48 4.68 11.28 -11.73
C ASP A 48 3.52 11.11 -12.73
N SER A 49 3.11 9.87 -13.06
CA SER A 49 2.19 9.62 -14.18
C SER A 49 0.70 9.87 -13.87
N ASN A 50 0.32 10.02 -12.60
CA ASN A 50 -1.09 10.07 -12.15
C ASN A 50 -1.84 8.74 -12.27
N ASP A 51 -1.15 7.61 -12.41
CA ASP A 51 -1.77 6.30 -12.56
C ASP A 51 -1.67 5.42 -11.31
N MET A 52 -1.05 5.92 -10.23
CA MET A 52 -0.87 5.18 -8.97
C MET A 52 -1.99 5.49 -7.97
N PHE A 53 -2.61 4.44 -7.45
CA PHE A 53 -3.70 4.50 -6.50
C PHE A 53 -3.41 3.63 -5.27
N ILE A 54 -3.62 4.21 -4.09
CA ILE A 54 -3.57 3.52 -2.79
C ILE A 54 -4.98 3.56 -2.22
N TYR A 55 -5.68 2.43 -2.29
CA TYR A 55 -6.99 2.29 -1.66
C TYR A 55 -6.83 1.77 -0.24
N VAL A 56 -7.46 2.43 0.73
CA VAL A 56 -7.43 2.04 2.14
C VAL A 56 -8.84 1.73 2.61
N TYR A 57 -9.08 0.53 3.11
CA TYR A 57 -10.39 0.12 3.61
C TYR A 57 -10.59 0.56 5.06
N ASP A 58 -11.55 1.46 5.29
CA ASP A 58 -11.89 1.98 6.62
C ASP A 58 -13.03 1.16 7.25
N LYS A 59 -12.65 0.21 8.12
CA LYS A 59 -13.59 -0.63 8.87
C LYS A 59 -14.37 0.16 9.93
N LEU A 60 -13.77 1.16 10.56
CA LEU A 60 -14.31 1.82 11.76
C LEU A 60 -15.59 2.64 11.47
N GLN A 61 -15.68 3.23 10.28
CA GLN A 61 -16.90 3.93 9.87
C GLN A 61 -18.03 3.00 9.41
N THR A 62 -17.71 1.75 9.04
CA THR A 62 -18.70 0.78 8.55
C THR A 62 -19.56 0.26 9.72
N GLU A 63 -18.94 -0.06 10.85
CA GLU A 63 -19.64 -0.53 12.06
C GLU A 63 -20.50 0.57 12.70
N SER A 64 -20.04 1.82 12.63
CA SER A 64 -20.73 2.99 13.20
C SER A 64 -22.06 3.32 12.49
N LYS A 65 -22.19 2.99 11.19
CA LYS A 65 -23.43 3.19 10.42
C LYS A 65 -24.44 2.06 10.63
N HIS A 66 -23.98 0.85 10.91
CA HIS A 66 -24.86 -0.32 11.06
C HIS A 66 -25.69 -0.31 12.36
N ILE A 67 -25.23 0.42 13.40
CA ILE A 67 -25.96 0.53 14.69
C ILE A 67 -27.12 1.54 14.61
N LYS A 68 -27.14 2.47 13.63
CA LYS A 68 -28.18 3.50 13.53
C LYS A 68 -29.38 3.15 12.65
N SER A 69 -29.43 1.96 12.04
CA SER A 69 -30.42 1.64 11.00
C SER A 69 -31.20 0.33 11.20
N ILE A 70 -31.48 -0.06 12.45
CA ILE A 70 -32.52 -1.06 12.74
C ILE A 70 -33.39 -0.52 13.88
N SER A 71 -34.33 0.36 13.54
CA SER A 71 -35.56 0.55 14.30
C SER A 71 -36.70 0.18 13.36
N THR A 72 -37.10 -1.08 13.41
CA THR A 72 -38.35 -1.53 12.79
C THR A 72 -39.50 -1.16 13.71
N GLU A 73 -40.28 -0.16 13.34
CA GLU A 73 -41.58 0.10 13.96
C GLU A 73 -42.59 -0.99 13.56
N PRO A 74 -43.44 -1.47 14.48
CA PRO A 74 -44.49 -2.43 14.15
C PRO A 74 -45.74 -1.71 13.61
N ASP A 75 -46.21 -2.15 12.44
CA ASP A 75 -47.51 -1.79 11.85
C ASP A 75 -48.68 -2.34 12.70
N GLU A 76 -49.64 -1.49 13.07
CA GLU A 76 -51.03 -1.90 13.33
C GLU A 76 -52.05 -0.86 12.80
N PRO A 77 -53.27 -1.29 12.44
CA PRO A 77 -54.07 -0.67 11.39
C PRO A 77 -55.12 0.36 11.87
N GLU A 78 -55.55 1.20 10.93
CA GLU A 78 -56.51 2.31 11.03
C GLU A 78 -57.86 1.97 11.69
N ALA A 79 -58.31 2.82 12.62
CA ALA A 79 -59.73 3.14 12.83
C ALA A 79 -59.94 4.51 13.50
N ARG A 80 -60.46 5.46 12.72
CA ARG A 80 -61.46 6.52 13.01
C ARG A 80 -61.53 7.18 14.41
N GLU A 81 -61.39 8.51 14.48
CA GLU A 81 -62.48 9.50 14.68
C GLU A 81 -61.93 10.91 15.00
N ALA A 82 -62.76 11.91 14.71
CA ALA A 82 -62.48 13.34 14.65
C ALA A 82 -62.39 14.04 16.02
N LEU A 83 -61.63 15.15 16.10
CA LEU A 83 -62.11 16.51 16.45
C LEU A 83 -60.99 17.43 16.99
N SER A 84 -60.94 18.64 16.41
CA SER A 84 -60.80 19.94 17.07
C SER A 84 -59.52 20.31 17.85
N GLY A 85 -58.90 21.44 17.46
CA GLY A 85 -58.28 22.35 18.45
C GLY A 85 -56.99 23.06 18.05
N THR A 86 -57.16 24.23 17.44
CA THR A 86 -56.30 25.43 17.36
C THR A 86 -55.12 25.55 18.35
N SER A 87 -53.91 25.95 17.89
CA SER A 87 -53.26 27.25 18.18
C SER A 87 -51.77 27.33 17.75
N ASN A 88 -51.40 28.49 17.20
CA ASN A 88 -50.09 28.93 16.71
C ASN A 88 -49.08 29.24 17.82
N GLU A 89 -47.77 29.11 17.52
CA GLU A 89 -46.64 30.04 17.79
C GLU A 89 -45.36 29.42 17.18
N MET A 90 -44.83 29.83 16.03
CA MET A 90 -44.00 31.01 15.66
C MET A 90 -42.68 31.21 16.45
N LEU A 91 -41.57 31.26 15.67
CA LEU A 91 -40.20 31.77 15.97
C LEU A 91 -39.28 30.86 16.82
N LYS A 92 -38.07 30.45 16.40
CA LYS A 92 -36.96 31.24 15.83
C LYS A 92 -35.96 30.37 15.07
N THR A 93 -35.49 30.93 13.96
CA THR A 93 -34.24 30.63 13.26
C THR A 93 -33.01 30.73 14.17
N SER A 94 -32.13 29.74 14.12
CA SER A 94 -30.69 29.96 14.24
C SER A 94 -29.96 29.05 13.26
N GLU A 95 -29.46 29.67 12.19
CA GLU A 95 -28.38 29.14 11.36
C GLU A 95 -27.18 28.87 12.28
N ALA A 96 -26.82 27.60 12.44
CA ALA A 96 -25.52 27.20 12.95
C ALA A 96 -24.88 26.34 11.87
N ALA A 97 -23.83 26.92 11.29
CA ALA A 97 -23.05 26.44 10.17
C ALA A 97 -22.85 24.92 10.14
N GLU A 98 -23.29 24.31 9.05
CA GLU A 98 -22.76 23.05 8.56
C GLU A 98 -21.27 23.24 8.26
N SER A 99 -20.41 22.96 9.25
CA SER A 99 -19.01 22.69 8.98
C SER A 99 -18.93 21.34 8.27
N ARG A 100 -18.91 21.38 6.94
CA ARG A 100 -18.41 20.27 6.12
C ARG A 100 -17.07 19.80 6.71
N PRO A 101 -16.88 18.51 7.01
CA PRO A 101 -15.56 18.04 7.39
C PRO A 101 -14.65 18.19 6.18
N ASP A 102 -13.65 19.03 6.37
CA ASP A 102 -12.62 19.38 5.42
C ASP A 102 -11.88 18.10 4.97
N ALA A 103 -11.86 17.82 3.66
CA ALA A 103 -11.23 16.63 3.10
C ALA A 103 -9.71 16.56 3.37
N GLY A 104 -9.09 17.68 3.77
CA GLY A 104 -7.66 17.79 4.05
C GLY A 104 -7.21 17.21 5.40
N ALA A 105 -8.11 17.02 6.37
CA ALA A 105 -7.74 16.42 7.67
C ALA A 105 -7.55 14.89 7.57
N ASN A 106 -8.32 14.24 6.70
CA ASN A 106 -8.37 12.78 6.59
C ASN A 106 -7.10 12.18 5.97
N SER A 107 -6.49 12.86 5.00
CA SER A 107 -5.35 12.33 4.24
C SER A 107 -4.04 12.24 5.04
N LYS A 108 -3.78 13.21 5.93
CA LYS A 108 -2.64 13.17 6.87
C LYS A 108 -2.77 12.04 7.89
N ASP A 109 -3.99 11.82 8.39
CA ASP A 109 -4.27 10.74 9.33
C ASP A 109 -4.09 9.36 8.67
N ILE A 110 -4.47 9.21 7.40
CA ILE A 110 -4.28 7.95 6.66
C ILE A 110 -2.81 7.68 6.35
N ALA A 111 -2.04 8.70 5.97
CA ALA A 111 -0.59 8.56 5.76
C ALA A 111 0.11 8.10 7.05
N HIS A 112 -0.29 8.65 8.20
CA HIS A 112 0.17 8.20 9.50
C HIS A 112 -0.27 6.76 9.80
N LEU A 113 -1.50 6.36 9.47
CA LEU A 113 -1.97 4.97 9.65
C LEU A 113 -1.16 3.97 8.81
N LEU A 114 -0.76 4.32 7.59
CA LEU A 114 0.03 3.46 6.71
C LEU A 114 1.46 3.24 7.22
N TYR A 115 2.04 4.18 7.97
CA TYR A 115 3.42 4.11 8.46
C TYR A 115 3.57 3.75 9.95
N GLU A 116 2.68 4.25 10.80
CA GLU A 116 2.82 4.25 12.26
C GLU A 116 1.64 3.54 12.97
N GLY A 117 0.67 3.03 12.21
CA GLY A 117 -0.46 2.29 12.75
C GLY A 117 -0.02 1.03 13.50
N ARG A 118 -0.59 0.80 14.71
CA ARG A 118 -0.37 -0.44 15.48
C ARG A 118 -0.86 -1.69 14.74
N GLU A 119 -1.83 -1.51 13.84
CA GLU A 119 -2.31 -2.53 12.90
C GLU A 119 -2.19 -1.94 11.50
N ALA A 120 -1.54 -2.66 10.59
CA ALA A 120 -1.45 -2.25 9.20
C ALA A 120 -2.86 -2.21 8.60
N PRO A 121 -3.32 -1.06 8.07
CA PRO A 121 -4.65 -0.95 7.51
C PRO A 121 -4.75 -1.87 6.28
N LEU A 122 -5.94 -2.42 6.05
CA LEU A 122 -6.18 -3.18 4.83
C LEU A 122 -6.12 -2.23 3.64
N ASN A 123 -5.07 -2.36 2.83
CA ASN A 123 -4.85 -1.51 1.67
C ASN A 123 -4.76 -2.34 0.38
N ARG A 124 -4.94 -1.66 -0.74
CA ARG A 124 -4.76 -2.21 -2.08
C ARG A 124 -4.01 -1.20 -2.94
N LEU A 125 -2.88 -1.64 -3.47
CA LEU A 125 -2.02 -0.85 -4.31
C LEU A 125 -2.33 -1.19 -5.76
N ILE A 126 -2.81 -0.20 -6.52
CA ILE A 126 -3.27 -0.39 -7.90
C ILE A 126 -2.57 0.62 -8.80
N VAL A 127 -2.10 0.15 -9.94
CA VAL A 127 -1.71 1.00 -11.06
C VAL A 127 -2.77 0.86 -12.15
N LYS A 128 -3.27 2.01 -12.60
CA LYS A 128 -4.24 2.06 -13.69
C LYS A 128 -3.60 1.52 -14.97
N PRO A 129 -4.33 0.72 -15.75
CA PRO A 129 -3.79 0.16 -16.97
C PRO A 129 -3.51 1.26 -18.01
N GLU A 130 -2.43 1.08 -18.78
CA GLU A 130 -2.07 1.97 -19.89
C GLU A 130 -3.11 1.93 -21.01
N THR A 131 -3.71 0.75 -21.24
CA THR A 131 -4.75 0.55 -22.25
C THR A 131 -6.09 0.20 -21.61
N PRO A 132 -7.24 0.64 -22.16
CA PRO A 132 -8.55 0.32 -21.61
C PRO A 132 -8.87 -1.19 -21.56
N GLU A 133 -8.19 -1.98 -22.38
CA GLU A 133 -8.39 -3.42 -22.53
C GLU A 133 -7.52 -4.24 -21.56
N SER A 134 -6.42 -3.67 -21.05
CA SER A 134 -5.53 -4.36 -20.10
C SER A 134 -6.09 -4.33 -18.67
N PRO A 135 -5.89 -5.40 -17.89
CA PRO A 135 -6.30 -5.41 -16.49
C PRO A 135 -5.45 -4.45 -15.64
N PRO A 136 -5.98 -3.93 -14.53
CA PRO A 136 -5.20 -3.12 -13.60
C PRO A 136 -4.07 -3.94 -12.97
N ILE A 137 -2.94 -3.28 -12.72
CA ILE A 137 -1.79 -3.91 -12.06
C ILE A 137 -1.96 -3.79 -10.56
N CYS A 138 -1.90 -4.93 -9.87
CA CYS A 138 -1.98 -5.01 -8.42
C CYS A 138 -0.61 -5.27 -7.82
N VAL A 139 -0.28 -4.54 -6.77
CA VAL A 139 0.98 -4.69 -6.03
C VAL A 139 0.69 -5.07 -4.58
N ASP A 140 1.50 -5.97 -4.05
CA ASP A 140 1.45 -6.42 -2.65
C ASP A 140 2.88 -6.40 -2.09
N LEU A 141 3.18 -5.40 -1.27
CA LEU A 141 4.51 -5.23 -0.67
C LEU A 141 4.76 -6.24 0.47
N ASP A 142 3.71 -6.63 1.22
CA ASP A 142 3.81 -7.57 2.35
C ASP A 142 4.30 -8.95 1.88
N HIS A 143 4.00 -9.31 0.63
CA HIS A 143 4.39 -10.57 0.00
C HIS A 143 5.36 -10.39 -1.18
N TRP A 144 5.84 -9.17 -1.42
CA TRP A 144 6.70 -8.79 -2.54
C TRP A 144 6.20 -9.31 -3.90
N PHE A 145 4.95 -9.01 -4.23
CA PHE A 145 4.28 -9.49 -5.44
C PHE A 145 3.76 -8.35 -6.31
N CYS A 146 3.80 -8.55 -7.63
CA CYS A 146 3.15 -7.67 -8.58
C CYS A 146 2.53 -8.48 -9.72
N SER A 147 1.32 -8.09 -10.16
CA SER A 147 0.63 -8.78 -11.25
C SER A 147 1.13 -8.39 -12.65
N CYS A 148 2.10 -7.48 -12.79
CA CYS A 148 2.59 -7.06 -14.09
C CYS A 148 3.41 -8.16 -14.79
N GLU A 149 3.47 -8.11 -16.13
CA GLU A 149 4.17 -9.12 -16.93
C GLU A 149 5.67 -9.19 -16.62
N GLU A 150 6.32 -8.04 -16.43
CA GLU A 150 7.76 -7.96 -16.12
C GLU A 150 8.14 -8.75 -14.86
N TYR A 151 7.40 -8.54 -13.76
CA TYR A 151 7.62 -9.29 -12.52
C TYR A 151 7.42 -10.79 -12.74
N ASN A 152 6.34 -11.18 -13.44
CA ASN A 152 6.06 -12.59 -13.70
C ASN A 152 7.13 -13.25 -14.58
N CYS A 153 7.69 -12.53 -15.56
CA CYS A 153 8.79 -13.01 -16.39
C CYS A 153 10.07 -13.21 -15.58
N GLN A 154 10.48 -12.21 -14.80
CA GLN A 154 11.66 -12.29 -13.93
C GLN A 154 11.51 -13.41 -12.89
N PHE A 155 10.35 -13.49 -12.23
CA PHE A 155 10.05 -14.53 -11.24
C PHE A 155 10.15 -15.93 -11.87
N ARG A 156 9.55 -16.16 -13.04
CA ARG A 156 9.66 -17.45 -13.75
C ARG A 156 11.10 -17.77 -14.14
N SER A 157 11.82 -16.81 -14.73
CA SER A 157 13.19 -17.00 -15.19
C SER A 157 14.17 -17.28 -14.04
N ASN A 158 14.11 -16.47 -12.99
CA ASN A 158 15.16 -16.43 -11.96
C ASN A 158 14.86 -17.36 -10.77
N LEU A 159 13.59 -17.67 -10.51
CA LEU A 159 13.19 -18.55 -9.40
C LEU A 159 12.77 -19.94 -9.89
N LEU A 160 11.94 -20.04 -10.93
CA LEU A 160 11.37 -21.32 -11.36
C LEU A 160 12.27 -22.10 -12.33
N ASN A 161 12.93 -21.42 -13.27
CA ASN A 161 13.66 -22.06 -14.38
C ASN A 161 15.17 -22.23 -14.12
N VAL A 162 15.63 -22.21 -12.87
CA VAL A 162 17.05 -22.40 -12.59
C VAL A 162 17.43 -23.86 -12.88
N PRO A 163 18.41 -24.10 -13.79
CA PRO A 163 18.83 -25.45 -14.11
C PRO A 163 19.38 -26.12 -12.85
N GLU A 164 18.87 -27.31 -12.55
CA GLU A 164 19.44 -28.23 -11.57
C GLU A 164 20.96 -28.29 -11.80
N GLN A 165 21.74 -27.78 -10.86
CA GLN A 165 23.19 -27.97 -10.94
C GLN A 165 23.49 -29.48 -10.98
N PRO A 166 24.42 -29.93 -11.82
CA PRO A 166 24.73 -31.35 -11.91
C PRO A 166 25.26 -31.83 -10.56
N ALA A 167 24.60 -32.84 -10.02
CA ALA A 167 24.84 -33.47 -8.73
C ALA A 167 26.34 -33.68 -8.44
N GLY A 168 26.91 -32.78 -7.65
CA GLY A 168 28.08 -33.06 -6.82
C GLY A 168 27.64 -33.87 -5.60
N PRO A 169 28.44 -34.84 -5.11
CA PRO A 169 27.98 -35.78 -4.10
C PRO A 169 28.21 -35.23 -2.69
N VAL A 170 27.56 -34.13 -2.29
CA VAL A 170 27.44 -33.73 -0.87
C VAL A 170 26.17 -32.89 -0.69
N ASP A 171 25.25 -33.40 0.12
CA ASP A 171 24.07 -32.73 0.73
C ASP A 171 22.98 -32.15 -0.21
N LEU A 172 22.13 -33.08 -0.67
CA LEU A 172 20.79 -32.83 -1.23
C LEU A 172 19.84 -32.31 -0.14
N GLU A 173 19.81 -31.00 0.08
CA GLU A 173 18.53 -30.33 0.26
C GLU A 173 18.28 -29.55 -1.03
N GLU A 174 17.28 -29.99 -1.82
CA GLU A 174 16.69 -29.13 -2.84
C GLU A 174 16.35 -27.80 -2.17
N SER A 175 17.15 -26.77 -2.43
CA SER A 175 16.94 -25.46 -1.85
C SER A 175 15.54 -25.00 -2.25
N SER A 176 14.59 -25.11 -1.33
CA SER A 176 13.20 -24.76 -1.56
C SER A 176 13.09 -23.36 -2.18
N LEU A 177 12.08 -23.12 -3.02
CA LEU A 177 11.84 -21.78 -3.60
C LEU A 177 11.88 -20.68 -2.54
N TYR A 178 11.38 -20.98 -1.34
CA TYR A 178 11.43 -20.10 -0.18
C TYR A 178 12.87 -19.74 0.23
N SER A 179 13.73 -20.74 0.47
CA SER A 179 15.14 -20.51 0.84
C SER A 179 15.94 -19.75 -0.21
N ARG A 180 15.51 -19.84 -1.48
CA ARG A 180 16.14 -19.12 -2.59
C ARG A 180 15.67 -17.67 -2.68
N ALA A 181 14.40 -17.41 -2.40
CA ALA A 181 13.76 -16.10 -2.52
C ALA A 181 13.90 -15.22 -1.27
N ILE A 182 14.02 -15.82 -0.09
CA ILE A 182 13.98 -15.12 1.20
C ILE A 182 15.32 -15.22 1.91
N VAL A 183 15.80 -14.09 2.41
CA VAL A 183 16.90 -14.02 3.39
C VAL A 183 16.29 -13.80 4.77
N GLU A 184 16.69 -14.62 5.74
CA GLU A 184 16.25 -14.51 7.13
C GLU A 184 17.39 -13.97 8.00
N HIS A 185 17.11 -12.91 8.74
CA HIS A 185 18.00 -12.35 9.75
C HIS A 185 17.43 -12.63 11.14
N GLU A 186 18.20 -13.31 11.98
CA GLU A 186 17.83 -13.60 13.36
C GLU A 186 17.87 -12.34 14.24
N LEU A 187 16.80 -12.07 14.97
CA LEU A 187 16.76 -11.05 16.03
C LEU A 187 17.44 -11.57 17.31
N LYS A 188 18.70 -12.01 17.21
CA LYS A 188 19.47 -12.37 18.41
C LYS A 188 20.01 -11.12 19.07
N SER A 189 19.22 -10.54 19.99
CA SER A 189 19.65 -9.50 20.95
C SER A 189 20.18 -8.16 20.38
N GLN A 190 20.18 -7.99 19.06
CA GLN A 190 20.41 -6.70 18.40
C GLN A 190 19.08 -6.02 18.10
N ALA A 191 19.11 -4.68 18.01
CA ALA A 191 17.95 -3.93 17.55
C ALA A 191 17.56 -4.45 16.15
N PRO A 192 16.25 -4.52 15.83
CA PRO A 192 15.80 -4.91 14.50
C PRO A 192 16.47 -4.03 13.43
N HIS A 193 16.77 -4.61 12.26
CA HIS A 193 17.21 -3.83 11.12
C HIS A 193 16.17 -2.75 10.82
N SER A 194 16.64 -1.52 10.59
CA SER A 194 15.82 -0.37 10.23
C SER A 194 15.25 -0.49 8.82
N ASP A 195 15.86 -1.31 7.97
CA ASP A 195 15.43 -1.50 6.60
C ASP A 195 14.07 -2.23 6.54
N ARG A 196 13.14 -1.63 5.80
CA ARG A 196 11.81 -2.15 5.50
C ARG A 196 11.64 -2.45 4.00
N PHE A 197 12.61 -2.07 3.17
CA PHE A 197 12.58 -2.32 1.75
C PHE A 197 12.62 -3.83 1.49
N ALA A 198 11.70 -4.31 0.66
CA ALA A 198 11.56 -5.75 0.37
C ALA A 198 11.33 -6.64 1.61
N GLN A 199 10.96 -6.05 2.76
CA GLN A 199 10.62 -6.83 3.94
C GLN A 199 9.31 -7.56 3.73
N VAL A 200 9.33 -8.87 3.97
CA VAL A 200 8.16 -9.75 3.82
C VAL A 200 7.55 -10.01 5.19
N LYS A 201 6.22 -10.02 5.24
CA LYS A 201 5.47 -10.24 6.49
C LYS A 201 5.79 -11.63 7.07
N SER A 202 6.33 -11.65 8.29
CA SER A 202 6.61 -12.87 9.03
C SER A 202 5.59 -13.07 10.15
N LEU A 203 5.08 -14.29 10.30
CA LEU A 203 4.30 -14.70 11.48
C LEU A 203 5.21 -14.99 12.68
N HIS A 204 6.51 -15.17 12.46
CA HIS A 204 7.49 -15.48 13.49
C HIS A 204 8.30 -14.25 13.87
N LEU A 205 8.11 -13.77 15.10
CA LEU A 205 8.76 -12.56 15.65
C LEU A 205 10.28 -12.68 15.87
N GLN A 206 10.84 -13.87 15.67
CA GLN A 206 12.27 -14.15 15.90
C GLN A 206 13.16 -13.81 14.70
N PHE A 207 12.55 -13.61 13.52
CA PHE A 207 13.27 -13.38 12.28
C PHE A 207 12.69 -12.21 11.51
N GLN A 208 13.56 -11.35 10.98
CA GLN A 208 13.22 -10.44 9.90
C GLN A 208 13.48 -11.14 8.58
N ARG A 209 12.53 -11.01 7.65
CA ARG A 209 12.55 -11.68 6.35
C ARG A 209 12.57 -10.65 5.26
N TYR A 210 13.49 -10.80 4.33
CA TYR A 210 13.62 -9.92 3.17
C TYR A 210 13.54 -10.76 1.91
N PHE A 211 12.74 -10.31 0.95
CA PHE A 211 12.76 -10.86 -0.39
C PHE A 211 14.04 -10.39 -1.09
N ARG A 212 14.71 -11.31 -1.78
CA ARG A 212 15.86 -11.00 -2.63
C ARG A 212 15.40 -10.27 -3.88
N HIS A 213 15.23 -8.97 -3.77
CA HIS A 213 14.67 -8.11 -4.81
C HIS A 213 15.49 -8.14 -6.11
N GLU A 214 16.75 -8.57 -6.07
CA GLU A 214 17.57 -8.79 -7.28
C GLU A 214 17.05 -9.93 -8.16
N LEU A 215 16.25 -10.84 -7.60
CA LEU A 215 15.68 -11.96 -8.34
C LEU A 215 14.41 -11.56 -9.11
N ALA A 216 13.59 -10.69 -8.54
CA ALA A 216 12.37 -10.21 -9.16
C ALA A 216 11.96 -8.86 -8.56
N MET A 217 11.99 -7.82 -9.38
CA MET A 217 11.56 -6.48 -9.05
C MET A 217 11.16 -5.75 -10.33
N CYS A 218 9.97 -5.16 -10.32
CA CYS A 218 9.47 -4.34 -11.41
C CYS A 218 9.34 -2.87 -10.97
N PRO A 219 9.15 -1.93 -11.91
CA PRO A 219 8.97 -0.52 -11.59
C PRO A 219 7.83 -0.25 -10.61
N HIS A 220 6.74 -1.02 -10.66
CA HIS A 220 5.59 -0.86 -9.75
C HIS A 220 5.95 -1.21 -8.30
N LEU A 221 6.69 -2.31 -8.09
CA LEU A 221 7.17 -2.69 -6.76
C LEU A 221 8.10 -1.63 -6.20
N LEU A 222 9.06 -1.17 -7.01
CA LEU A 222 9.98 -0.11 -6.57
C LEU A 222 9.23 1.19 -6.25
N ALA A 223 8.31 1.63 -7.11
CA ALA A 223 7.55 2.85 -6.89
C ALA A 223 6.73 2.80 -5.59
N PHE A 224 5.98 1.71 -5.35
CA PHE A 224 5.25 1.58 -4.09
C PHE A 224 6.16 1.35 -2.87
N ALA A 225 7.28 0.67 -3.02
CA ALA A 225 8.27 0.51 -1.95
C ALA A 225 8.88 1.87 -1.57
N ILE A 226 9.20 2.73 -2.56
CA ILE A 226 9.61 4.12 -2.33
C ILE A 226 8.54 4.85 -1.51
N LEU A 227 7.26 4.69 -1.84
CA LEU A 227 6.18 5.39 -1.14
C LEU A 227 5.90 4.89 0.28
N LEU A 228 5.98 3.57 0.53
CA LEU A 228 5.42 2.95 1.74
C LEU A 228 6.45 2.28 2.65
N GLN A 229 7.67 2.03 2.16
CA GLN A 229 8.74 1.37 2.92
C GLN A 229 9.91 2.30 3.26
N THR A 230 9.77 3.62 3.06
CA THR A 230 10.88 4.58 3.29
C THR A 230 10.56 5.53 4.44
N SER A 231 9.90 6.65 4.17
CA SER A 231 9.50 7.68 5.12
C SER A 231 8.10 8.22 4.78
N SER A 232 7.37 8.62 5.82
CA SER A 232 6.06 9.26 5.64
C SER A 232 6.15 10.58 4.86
N ALA A 233 7.29 11.27 4.92
CA ALA A 233 7.55 12.48 4.14
C ALA A 233 7.47 12.23 2.63
N ILE A 234 8.01 11.11 2.14
CA ILE A 234 7.95 10.73 0.72
C ILE A 234 6.51 10.45 0.30
N LEU A 235 5.76 9.68 1.09
CA LEU A 235 4.34 9.46 0.84
C LEU A 235 3.58 10.78 0.75
N MET A 236 3.80 11.67 1.72
CA MET A 236 3.16 12.99 1.78
C MET A 236 3.52 13.87 0.58
N TYR A 237 4.77 13.84 0.13
CA TYR A 237 5.20 14.58 -1.05
C TYR A 237 4.41 14.19 -2.29
N PHE A 238 4.36 12.89 -2.61
CA PHE A 238 3.68 12.42 -3.82
C PHE A 238 2.15 12.46 -3.74
N THR A 239 1.57 12.39 -2.53
CA THR A 239 0.11 12.42 -2.35
C THR A 239 -0.46 13.83 -2.14
N HIS A 240 0.31 14.77 -1.57
CA HIS A 240 -0.18 16.11 -1.23
C HIS A 240 0.56 17.24 -1.93
N THR A 241 1.90 17.20 -1.98
CA THR A 241 2.71 18.30 -2.54
C THR A 241 2.69 18.27 -4.06
N ASN A 242 3.12 17.13 -4.64
CA ASN A 242 3.09 16.90 -6.08
C ASN A 242 1.71 16.41 -6.53
N ALA A 243 0.99 15.70 -5.64
CA ALA A 243 -0.36 15.18 -5.84
C ALA A 243 -0.53 14.31 -7.09
N THR A 244 0.49 13.51 -7.41
CA THR A 244 0.51 12.57 -8.54
C THR A 244 0.12 11.15 -8.14
N VAL A 245 0.08 10.84 -6.84
CA VAL A 245 -0.37 9.55 -6.31
C VAL A 245 -1.66 9.74 -5.53
N TYR A 246 -2.70 8.96 -5.85
CA TYR A 246 -4.01 9.11 -5.23
C TYR A 246 -4.19 8.18 -4.04
N LEU A 247 -4.43 8.76 -2.87
CA LEU A 247 -4.80 8.05 -1.65
C LEU A 247 -6.31 8.13 -1.44
N ILE A 248 -7.01 6.99 -1.50
CA ILE A 248 -8.48 6.92 -1.51
C ILE A 248 -8.97 6.00 -0.39
N THR A 249 -9.83 6.51 0.49
CA THR A 249 -10.52 5.68 1.48
C THR A 249 -11.74 5.02 0.88
N VAL A 250 -11.88 3.72 1.09
CA VAL A 250 -13.07 2.95 0.71
C VAL A 250 -13.82 2.58 1.97
N GLN A 251 -15.07 3.01 2.07
CA GLN A 251 -15.94 2.72 3.22
C GLN A 251 -16.95 1.61 2.92
N ASN A 252 -17.26 1.38 1.65
CA ASN A 252 -18.26 0.39 1.24
C ASN A 252 -17.56 -0.90 0.78
N LEU A 253 -18.00 -2.05 1.31
CA LEU A 253 -17.49 -3.36 0.90
C LEU A 253 -17.74 -3.64 -0.60
N ASP A 254 -18.86 -3.20 -1.16
CA ASP A 254 -19.16 -3.39 -2.58
C ASP A 254 -18.19 -2.61 -3.47
N GLU A 255 -17.81 -1.39 -3.07
CA GLU A 255 -16.79 -0.60 -3.76
C GLU A 255 -15.42 -1.27 -3.63
N TRP A 256 -15.10 -1.79 -2.46
CA TRP A 256 -13.86 -2.55 -2.23
C TRP A 256 -13.77 -3.79 -3.12
N LEU A 257 -14.85 -4.57 -3.22
CA LEU A 257 -14.91 -5.76 -4.07
C LEU A 257 -14.84 -5.40 -5.55
N LYS A 258 -15.45 -4.29 -5.99
CA LYS A 258 -15.38 -3.82 -7.38
C LYS A 258 -13.95 -3.58 -7.87
N LEU A 259 -13.04 -3.17 -6.99
CA LEU A 259 -11.62 -3.00 -7.33
C LEU A 259 -10.95 -4.29 -7.80
N HIS A 260 -11.51 -5.45 -7.46
CA HIS A 260 -10.93 -6.77 -7.73
C HIS A 260 -11.53 -7.46 -8.95
N LEU A 261 -12.68 -6.99 -9.47
CA LEU A 261 -13.47 -7.68 -10.50
C LEU A 261 -12.72 -7.89 -11.82
N ASN A 262 -11.81 -6.99 -12.19
CA ASN A 262 -11.06 -7.05 -13.45
C ASN A 262 -9.60 -7.47 -13.28
N VAL A 263 -9.19 -7.89 -12.08
CA VAL A 263 -7.80 -8.29 -11.80
C VAL A 263 -7.49 -9.69 -12.34
N ILE A 264 -8.50 -10.56 -12.38
CA ILE A 264 -8.40 -11.93 -12.90
C ILE A 264 -9.36 -12.01 -14.10
N GLN A 265 -8.81 -12.22 -15.28
CA GLN A 265 -9.58 -12.55 -16.50
C GLN A 265 -9.21 -13.95 -16.97
#